data_AF-A0A9D8XFB2-F1
#
_entry.id   AF-A0A9D8XFB2-F1
#
_cell.length_a   1.000
_cell.length_b   1.000
_cell.length_c   1.000
_cell.angle_alpha   90.00
_cell.angle_beta   90.00
_cell.angle_gamma   90.00
#
_symmetry.space_group_name_H-M   'P 1'
#
loop_
_entity.id
_entity.type
_entity.pdbx_description
1 polymer ?
#
loop_
_entity_poly.entity_id
_entity_poly.type
_entity_poly.pdbx_seq_one_letter_code
_entity_poly.pdbx_strand_id
1 'polypeptide(L)'
;MYSQTITHLHRTAFIIALDCSTSMQGMTYLNNKQMRKADAVAIVCNYIIDELLARATRGGEVRNYYDIAVIGYNGHDVLPMIPENVNEFISISTLATRAPMPREYRFDQRLDNGLSTTANFVLRDWIKPVTEDFTPMHTALTHIQGMVSRWCSKIENLDSFPPIVFNITDGECNDATSDELIKAARSITQTGTNDGNTLLINIHLSSNPNSQSDIFPSDADYHAESEYQMTLYRMSSLMPRTMEPLIEEIGTHRGKGPYRGMAYNITPSELLAILNIGSESIKLA
;
A
#
# COMPACT_ATOMS: atom_id res chain seq x y z
N MET A 1 -5.82 -21.00 4.04
CA MET A 1 -6.24 -19.76 4.71
C MET A 1 -5.88 -18.60 3.79
N TYR A 2 -6.57 -17.46 3.88
CA TYR A 2 -6.81 -16.44 2.84
C TYR A 2 -7.90 -16.86 1.87
N SER A 3 -9.09 -17.13 2.39
CA SER A 3 -10.27 -17.62 1.66
C SER A 3 -11.54 -16.80 1.89
N GLN A 4 -11.55 -15.94 2.91
CA GLN A 4 -12.72 -15.15 3.23
C GLN A 4 -12.99 -14.08 2.19
N THR A 5 -14.26 -13.93 1.86
CA THR A 5 -14.72 -12.92 0.91
C THR A 5 -14.94 -11.60 1.62
N ILE A 6 -14.43 -10.50 1.06
CA ILE A 6 -14.65 -9.17 1.64
C ILE A 6 -16.09 -8.73 1.34
N THR A 7 -16.85 -8.46 2.40
CA THR A 7 -18.26 -8.06 2.31
C THR A 7 -18.59 -7.00 3.36
N HIS A 8 -19.86 -6.56 3.42
CA HIS A 8 -20.33 -5.66 4.48
C HIS A 8 -20.43 -6.35 5.85
N LEU A 9 -20.55 -7.68 5.89
CA LEU A 9 -20.57 -8.48 7.12
C LEU A 9 -19.15 -8.89 7.55
N HIS A 10 -18.28 -9.15 6.57
CA HIS A 10 -16.88 -9.50 6.77
C HIS A 10 -15.99 -8.43 6.14
N ARG A 11 -15.86 -7.31 6.84
CA ARG A 11 -15.07 -6.14 6.40
C ARG A 11 -13.59 -6.41 6.55
N THR A 12 -12.73 -5.77 5.76
CA THR A 12 -11.28 -5.80 6.00
C THR A 12 -10.72 -4.41 6.32
N ALA A 13 -9.55 -4.38 6.94
CA ALA A 13 -8.84 -3.14 7.22
C ALA A 13 -7.73 -2.88 6.20
N PHE A 14 -7.66 -1.65 5.70
CA PHE A 14 -6.53 -1.11 4.95
C PHE A 14 -5.82 -0.05 5.79
N ILE A 15 -4.53 -0.23 6.05
CA ILE A 15 -3.69 0.76 6.72
C ILE A 15 -2.64 1.23 5.72
N ILE A 16 -2.64 2.51 5.39
CA ILE A 16 -1.70 3.12 4.44
C ILE A 16 -0.77 4.03 5.22
N ALA A 17 0.46 3.56 5.43
CA ALA A 17 1.53 4.30 6.08
C ALA A 17 2.36 5.05 5.03
N LEU A 18 2.49 6.36 5.24
CA LEU A 18 3.15 7.29 4.32
C LEU A 18 4.40 7.83 4.99
N ASP A 19 5.54 7.64 4.34
CA ASP A 19 6.74 8.38 4.69
C ASP A 19 6.53 9.86 4.35
N CYS A 20 6.58 10.70 5.38
CA CYS A 20 6.46 12.15 5.27
C CYS A 20 7.73 12.85 5.75
N SER A 21 8.87 12.16 5.75
CA SER A 21 10.14 12.68 6.20
C SER A 21 10.76 13.71 5.23
N THR A 22 11.85 14.35 5.64
CA THR A 22 12.57 15.31 4.78
C THR A 22 13.19 14.68 3.53
N SER A 23 13.58 13.40 3.56
CA SER A 23 14.12 12.68 2.37
C SER A 23 13.12 12.67 1.21
N MET A 24 11.83 12.78 1.53
CA MET A 24 10.71 12.80 0.58
C MET A 24 10.62 14.10 -0.24
N GLN A 25 11.45 15.11 0.06
CA GLN A 25 11.70 16.26 -0.82
C GLN A 25 12.53 15.87 -2.06
N GLY A 26 13.26 14.76 -1.98
CA GLY A 26 14.04 14.21 -3.08
C GLY A 26 13.19 13.88 -4.30
N MET A 27 13.84 13.80 -5.46
CA MET A 27 13.16 13.51 -6.72
C MET A 27 13.03 12.01 -6.95
N THR A 28 11.90 11.62 -7.55
CA THR A 28 11.58 10.27 -8.03
C THR A 28 10.99 10.36 -9.43
N TYR A 29 10.81 9.21 -10.05
CA TYR A 29 10.02 9.08 -11.26
C TYR A 29 8.77 8.27 -10.91
N LEU A 30 7.60 8.77 -11.31
CA LEU A 30 6.36 8.01 -11.28
C LEU A 30 5.86 7.92 -12.70
N ASN A 31 5.90 6.73 -13.28
CA ASN A 31 5.55 6.46 -14.68
C ASN A 31 6.26 7.44 -15.65
N ASN A 32 7.60 7.45 -15.59
CA ASN A 32 8.53 8.32 -16.34
C ASN A 32 8.41 9.83 -16.12
N LYS A 33 7.51 10.28 -15.24
CA LYS A 33 7.39 11.69 -14.88
C LYS A 33 8.18 12.00 -13.62
N GLN A 34 9.11 12.93 -13.73
CA GLN A 34 9.89 13.40 -12.59
C GLN A 34 9.01 14.25 -11.64
N MET A 35 9.08 13.96 -10.34
CA MET A 35 8.38 14.72 -9.28
C MET A 35 9.07 14.51 -7.93
N ARG A 36 8.62 15.21 -6.89
CA ARG A 36 9.10 14.92 -5.52
C ARG A 36 8.53 13.58 -5.06
N LYS A 37 9.29 12.85 -4.24
CA LYS A 37 8.82 11.60 -3.62
C LYS A 37 7.53 11.82 -2.83
N ALA A 38 7.40 12.91 -2.09
CA ALA A 38 6.17 13.25 -1.36
C ALA A 38 4.96 13.43 -2.28
N ASP A 39 5.13 14.02 -3.47
CA ASP A 39 4.06 14.13 -4.46
C ASP A 39 3.67 12.74 -4.99
N ALA A 40 4.66 11.88 -5.27
CA ALA A 40 4.42 10.51 -5.69
C ALA A 40 3.69 9.69 -4.61
N VAL A 41 4.09 9.81 -3.33
CA VAL A 41 3.39 9.18 -2.19
C VAL A 41 1.94 9.61 -2.13
N ALA A 42 1.67 10.92 -2.25
CA ALA A 42 0.31 11.43 -2.24
C ALA A 42 -0.51 10.87 -3.40
N ILE A 43 0.05 10.81 -4.60
CA ILE A 43 -0.62 10.23 -5.77
C ILE A 43 -0.91 8.74 -5.57
N VAL A 44 0.05 7.95 -5.09
CA VAL A 44 -0.13 6.52 -4.83
C VAL A 44 -1.20 6.30 -3.76
N CYS A 45 -1.16 7.04 -2.65
CA CYS A 45 -2.18 6.95 -1.60
C CYS A 45 -3.58 7.33 -2.13
N ASN A 46 -3.70 8.44 -2.85
CA ASN A 46 -4.96 8.90 -3.42
C ASN A 46 -5.52 7.89 -4.42
N TYR A 47 -4.65 7.26 -5.22
CA TYR A 47 -5.01 6.18 -6.13
C TYR A 47 -5.56 4.96 -5.38
N ILE A 48 -4.87 4.50 -4.33
CA ILE A 48 -5.34 3.39 -3.50
C ILE A 48 -6.74 3.66 -2.95
N ILE A 49 -6.98 4.86 -2.40
CA ILE A 49 -8.28 5.23 -1.83
C ILE A 49 -9.38 5.28 -2.90
N ASP A 50 -9.13 5.91 -4.05
CA ASP A 50 -10.11 5.98 -5.14
C ASP A 50 -10.45 4.59 -5.68
N GLU A 51 -9.47 3.69 -5.78
CA GLU A 51 -9.67 2.33 -6.24
C GLU A 51 -10.49 1.49 -5.22
N LEU A 52 -10.19 1.63 -3.93
CA LEU A 52 -11.02 1.04 -2.87
C LEU A 52 -12.46 1.58 -2.95
N LEU A 53 -12.64 2.90 -3.11
CA LEU A 53 -13.96 3.50 -3.24
C LEU A 53 -14.72 2.96 -4.46
N ALA A 54 -14.06 2.83 -5.60
CA ALA A 54 -14.64 2.28 -6.82
C ALA A 54 -15.14 0.85 -6.60
N ARG A 55 -14.35 -0.01 -5.94
CA ARG A 55 -14.72 -1.40 -5.62
C ARG A 55 -15.89 -1.51 -4.64
N ALA A 56 -15.94 -0.60 -3.68
CA ALA A 56 -17.03 -0.51 -2.71
C ALA A 56 -18.34 0.01 -3.34
N THR A 57 -18.28 0.65 -4.51
CA THR A 57 -19.45 1.26 -5.15
C THR A 57 -20.20 0.25 -6.04
N ARG A 58 -21.49 0.05 -5.77
CA ARG A 58 -22.38 -0.82 -6.57
C ARG A 58 -23.71 -0.11 -6.79
N GLY A 59 -24.12 0.03 -8.05
CA GLY A 59 -25.39 0.68 -8.39
C GLY A 59 -25.50 2.14 -7.93
N GLY A 60 -24.37 2.84 -7.73
CA GLY A 60 -24.32 4.21 -7.22
C GLY A 60 -24.25 4.32 -5.70
N GLU A 61 -24.34 3.21 -4.96
CA GLU A 61 -24.22 3.19 -3.50
C GLU A 61 -22.87 2.65 -3.05
N VAL A 62 -22.29 3.28 -2.03
CA VAL A 62 -21.02 2.85 -1.42
C VAL A 62 -21.32 1.83 -0.33
N ARG A 63 -20.95 0.57 -0.55
CA ARG A 63 -21.07 -0.51 0.42
C ARG A 63 -19.90 -0.46 1.40
N ASN A 64 -20.19 -0.59 2.69
CA ASN A 64 -19.20 -0.39 3.74
C ASN A 64 -18.26 -1.61 3.92
N TYR A 65 -17.41 -1.90 2.93
CA TYR A 65 -16.54 -3.08 2.91
C TYR A 65 -15.22 -2.91 3.67
N TYR A 66 -14.76 -1.67 3.88
CA TYR A 66 -13.42 -1.40 4.38
C TYR A 66 -13.42 -0.46 5.57
N ASP A 67 -12.57 -0.75 6.54
CA ASP A 67 -12.03 0.23 7.47
C ASP A 67 -10.70 0.74 6.92
N ILE A 68 -10.53 2.05 6.81
CA ILE A 68 -9.34 2.66 6.20
C ILE A 68 -8.65 3.53 7.25
N ALA A 69 -7.33 3.36 7.38
CA ALA A 69 -6.47 4.29 8.09
C ALA A 69 -5.39 4.79 7.14
N VAL A 70 -5.14 6.10 7.14
CA VAL A 70 -3.99 6.68 6.45
C VAL A 70 -3.20 7.46 7.48
N ILE A 71 -1.95 7.05 7.69
CA ILE A 71 -1.06 7.64 8.67
C ILE A 71 0.20 8.13 7.97
N GLY A 72 0.67 9.32 8.36
CA GLY A 72 1.97 9.85 7.98
C GLY A 72 2.93 9.66 9.15
N TYR A 73 4.16 9.28 8.86
CA TYR A 73 5.22 9.27 9.87
C TYR A 73 6.34 10.22 9.47
N ASN A 74 6.70 11.07 10.42
CA ASN A 74 7.75 12.06 10.29
C ASN A 74 8.22 12.51 11.70
N GLY A 75 9.43 13.04 11.80
CA GLY A 75 9.98 13.52 13.08
C GLY A 75 9.97 12.44 14.16
N HIS A 76 9.08 12.59 15.15
CA HIS A 76 8.86 11.62 16.23
C HIS A 76 7.41 11.13 16.33
N ASP A 77 6.55 11.49 15.38
CA ASP A 77 5.12 11.28 15.47
C ASP A 77 4.58 10.40 14.34
N VAL A 78 3.41 9.82 14.59
CA VAL A 78 2.61 9.06 13.63
C VAL A 78 1.21 9.66 13.67
N LEU A 79 0.80 10.34 12.60
CA LEU A 79 -0.39 11.18 12.60
C LEU A 79 -1.37 10.75 11.50
N PRO A 80 -2.70 10.79 11.76
CA PRO A 80 -3.70 10.60 10.72
C PRO A 80 -3.58 11.67 9.62
N MET A 81 -3.63 11.24 8.37
CA MET A 81 -3.45 12.12 7.20
C MET A 81 -4.76 12.53 6.55
N ILE A 82 -5.84 11.79 6.77
CA ILE A 82 -7.14 12.15 6.19
C ILE A 82 -7.72 13.34 6.98
N PRO A 83 -7.99 14.50 6.35
CA PRO A 83 -8.41 15.71 7.05
C PRO A 83 -9.63 15.49 7.95
N GLU A 84 -9.67 16.11 9.13
CA GLU A 84 -10.81 16.04 10.07
C GLU A 84 -11.17 14.61 10.54
N ASN A 85 -10.31 13.61 10.31
CA ASN A 85 -10.49 12.29 10.89
C ASN A 85 -9.84 12.23 12.28
N VAL A 86 -10.67 12.24 13.33
CA VAL A 86 -10.22 12.12 14.72
C VAL A 86 -10.05 10.67 15.17
N ASN A 87 -10.59 9.73 14.42
CA ASN A 87 -10.50 8.30 14.71
C ASN A 87 -9.32 7.67 13.97
N GLU A 88 -8.80 6.59 14.53
CA GLU A 88 -7.72 5.80 13.92
C GLU A 88 -8.14 5.21 12.55
N PHE A 89 -9.37 4.68 12.46
CA PHE A 89 -9.98 4.17 11.23
C PHE A 89 -11.22 4.99 10.84
N ILE A 90 -11.42 5.16 9.52
CA ILE A 90 -12.64 5.68 8.91
C ILE A 90 -13.26 4.62 8.00
N SER A 91 -14.58 4.47 8.05
CA SER A 91 -15.29 3.55 7.15
C SER A 91 -15.24 4.09 5.71
N ILE A 92 -15.11 3.22 4.70
CA ILE A 92 -15.12 3.67 3.29
C ILE A 92 -16.39 4.44 2.93
N SER A 93 -17.55 4.06 3.49
CA SER A 93 -18.80 4.79 3.30
C SER A 93 -18.77 6.20 3.90
N THR A 94 -18.16 6.39 5.07
CA THR A 94 -17.99 7.72 5.67
C THR A 94 -16.94 8.54 4.93
N LEU A 95 -15.87 7.90 4.45
CA LEU A 95 -14.85 8.58 3.64
C LEU A 95 -15.47 9.13 2.34
N ALA A 96 -16.34 8.34 1.70
CA ALA A 96 -17.03 8.72 0.47
C ALA A 96 -17.85 10.02 0.58
N THR A 97 -18.40 10.34 1.76
CA THR A 97 -19.20 11.56 1.95
C THR A 97 -18.36 12.83 1.93
N ARG A 98 -17.03 12.73 2.06
CA ARG A 98 -16.14 13.90 2.03
C ARG A 98 -15.93 14.46 0.62
N ALA A 99 -16.03 13.59 -0.40
CA ALA A 99 -16.04 13.91 -1.83
C ALA A 99 -15.11 15.08 -2.24
N PRO A 100 -13.79 15.02 -1.97
CA PRO A 100 -12.88 16.08 -2.38
C PRO A 100 -12.85 16.23 -3.90
N MET A 101 -12.53 17.44 -4.36
CA MET A 101 -12.50 17.77 -5.79
C MET A 101 -11.47 16.89 -6.53
N PRO A 102 -11.87 16.24 -7.64
CA PRO A 102 -10.94 15.47 -8.45
C PRO A 102 -9.98 16.38 -9.22
N ARG A 103 -8.78 15.88 -9.48
CA ARG A 103 -7.71 16.51 -10.24
C ARG A 103 -7.25 15.59 -11.38
N GLU A 104 -6.95 16.18 -12.54
CA GLU A 104 -6.38 15.46 -13.68
C GLU A 104 -4.85 15.33 -13.52
N TYR A 105 -4.36 14.12 -13.68
CA TYR A 105 -2.96 13.74 -13.74
C TYR A 105 -2.65 13.18 -15.12
N ARG A 106 -1.48 13.53 -15.66
CA ARG A 106 -1.01 13.06 -16.98
C ARG A 106 0.27 12.27 -16.80
N PHE A 107 0.26 11.04 -17.28
CA PHE A 107 1.41 10.12 -17.26
C PHE A 107 1.61 9.47 -18.61
N ASP A 108 2.86 9.14 -18.93
CA ASP A 108 3.17 8.40 -20.15
C ASP A 108 2.93 6.91 -19.91
N GLN A 109 2.04 6.31 -20.68
CA GLN A 109 1.78 4.88 -20.67
C GLN A 109 2.50 4.24 -21.86
N ARG A 110 3.28 3.19 -21.58
CA ARG A 110 3.86 2.35 -22.61
C ARG A 110 2.85 1.29 -23.02
N LEU A 111 2.56 1.21 -24.31
CA LEU A 111 1.66 0.23 -24.90
C LEU A 111 2.42 -1.06 -25.23
N ASP A 112 1.70 -2.18 -25.36
CA ASP A 112 2.26 -3.50 -25.70
C ASP A 112 3.07 -3.50 -27.01
N ASN A 113 2.74 -2.59 -27.93
CA ASN A 113 3.43 -2.40 -29.20
C ASN A 113 4.71 -1.55 -29.09
N GLY A 114 5.11 -1.17 -27.88
CA GLY A 114 6.30 -0.37 -27.59
C GLY A 114 6.14 1.15 -27.79
N LEU A 115 4.98 1.63 -28.26
CA LEU A 115 4.68 3.06 -28.37
C LEU A 115 4.35 3.66 -27.00
N SER A 116 4.68 4.93 -26.81
CA SER A 116 4.26 5.70 -25.63
C SER A 116 3.05 6.57 -25.99
N THR A 117 2.01 6.53 -25.16
CA THR A 117 0.87 7.45 -25.22
C THR A 117 0.73 8.18 -23.89
N THR A 118 0.15 9.38 -23.87
CA THR A 118 -0.20 10.03 -22.60
C THR A 118 -1.57 9.56 -22.16
N ALA A 119 -1.66 9.01 -20.95
CA ALA A 119 -2.91 8.64 -20.30
C ALA A 119 -3.27 9.70 -19.24
N ASN A 120 -4.55 10.09 -19.22
CA ASN A 120 -5.09 10.98 -18.20
C ASN A 120 -5.76 10.15 -17.11
N PHE A 121 -5.37 10.40 -15.86
CA PHE A 121 -5.96 9.81 -14.67
C PHE A 121 -6.65 10.90 -13.88
N VAL A 122 -7.86 10.63 -13.40
CA VAL A 122 -8.60 11.56 -12.54
C VAL A 122 -8.59 10.99 -11.14
N LEU A 123 -7.91 11.67 -10.22
CA LEU A 123 -7.81 11.24 -8.83
C LEU A 123 -8.33 12.33 -7.90
N ARG A 124 -8.95 11.90 -6.81
CA ARG A 124 -9.34 12.78 -5.71
C ARG A 124 -8.16 13.05 -4.79
N ASP A 125 -7.96 14.31 -4.42
CA ASP A 125 -6.94 14.72 -3.47
C ASP A 125 -7.39 14.41 -2.03
N TRP A 126 -7.37 13.13 -1.63
CA TRP A 126 -7.74 12.70 -0.27
C TRP A 126 -6.76 13.19 0.78
N ILE A 127 -5.48 13.23 0.44
CA ILE A 127 -4.40 13.77 1.26
C ILE A 127 -3.53 14.74 0.44
N LYS A 128 -2.79 15.61 1.15
CA LYS A 128 -1.78 16.51 0.59
C LYS A 128 -0.38 15.98 0.91
N PRO A 129 0.62 16.21 0.03
CA PRO A 129 2.00 15.85 0.31
C PRO A 129 2.51 16.63 1.53
N VAL A 130 3.24 15.95 2.41
CA VAL A 130 3.87 16.50 3.61
C VAL A 130 5.33 16.03 3.64
N THR A 131 6.24 16.92 4.03
CA THR A 131 7.65 16.60 4.26
C THR A 131 8.13 17.35 5.48
N GLU A 132 8.56 16.64 6.51
CA GLU A 132 9.01 17.23 7.77
C GLU A 132 10.01 16.29 8.46
N ASP A 133 11.05 16.87 9.07
CA ASP A 133 11.96 16.19 10.00
C ASP A 133 12.47 14.79 9.57
N PHE A 134 12.57 13.86 10.53
CA PHE A 134 13.19 12.54 10.44
C PHE A 134 12.23 11.46 9.91
N THR A 135 12.75 10.26 9.67
CA THR A 135 12.01 9.08 9.20
C THR A 135 11.86 8.03 10.33
N PRO A 136 10.86 8.17 11.23
CA PRO A 136 10.66 7.26 12.37
C PRO A 136 9.89 5.99 11.97
N MET A 137 10.45 5.20 11.05
CA MET A 137 9.77 4.03 10.48
C MET A 137 9.51 2.94 11.52
N HIS A 138 10.41 2.71 12.47
CA HIS A 138 10.17 1.71 13.52
C HIS A 138 9.03 2.11 14.45
N THR A 139 8.95 3.40 14.79
CA THR A 139 7.84 3.98 15.53
C THR A 139 6.52 3.78 14.78
N ALA A 140 6.51 4.04 13.47
CA ALA A 140 5.35 3.79 12.61
C ALA A 140 4.92 2.32 12.59
N LEU A 141 5.85 1.38 12.39
CA LEU A 141 5.55 -0.05 12.40
C LEU A 141 4.99 -0.52 13.76
N THR A 142 5.53 0.00 14.86
CA THR A 142 5.04 -0.31 16.21
C THR A 142 3.62 0.24 16.41
N HIS A 143 3.35 1.46 15.95
CA HIS A 143 2.00 2.04 15.98
C HIS A 143 1.01 1.17 15.19
N ILE A 144 1.36 0.82 13.94
CA ILE A 144 0.55 -0.04 13.05
C ILE A 144 0.27 -1.40 13.69
N GLN A 145 1.27 -2.02 14.34
CA GLN A 145 1.05 -3.29 15.05
C GLN A 145 -0.05 -3.18 16.11
N GLY A 146 -0.09 -2.06 16.85
CA GLY A 146 -1.15 -1.79 17.81
C GLY A 146 -2.51 -1.62 17.12
N MET A 147 -2.56 -0.92 15.99
CA MET A 147 -3.77 -0.74 15.18
C MET A 147 -4.34 -2.09 14.69
N VAL A 148 -3.47 -2.90 14.08
CA VAL A 148 -3.79 -4.23 13.57
C VAL A 148 -4.30 -5.13 14.70
N SER A 149 -3.62 -5.14 15.85
CA SER A 149 -4.02 -5.94 17.01
C SER A 149 -5.41 -5.56 17.52
N ARG A 150 -5.66 -4.25 17.69
CA ARG A 150 -6.97 -3.75 18.12
C ARG A 150 -8.06 -4.10 17.12
N TRP A 151 -7.80 -3.95 15.82
CA TRP A 151 -8.78 -4.26 14.78
C TRP A 151 -9.10 -5.76 14.76
N CYS A 152 -8.10 -6.64 14.82
CA CYS A 152 -8.28 -8.09 14.81
C CYS A 152 -8.93 -8.64 16.09
N SER A 153 -8.77 -7.97 17.23
CA SER A 153 -9.37 -8.41 18.51
C SER A 153 -10.89 -8.20 18.62
N LYS A 154 -11.47 -7.43 17.70
CA LYS A 154 -12.92 -7.18 17.69
C LYS A 154 -13.66 -8.42 17.24
N ILE A 155 -14.72 -8.79 17.96
CA ILE A 155 -15.50 -10.01 17.67
C ILE A 155 -16.05 -9.98 16.24
N GLU A 156 -16.51 -8.82 15.76
CA GLU A 156 -17.04 -8.67 14.40
C GLU A 156 -16.00 -8.90 13.29
N ASN A 157 -14.70 -8.85 13.60
CA ASN A 157 -13.61 -8.95 12.62
C ASN A 157 -12.88 -10.31 12.67
N LEU A 158 -13.19 -11.18 13.64
CA LEU A 158 -12.46 -12.43 13.86
C LEU A 158 -12.45 -13.33 12.63
N ASP A 159 -13.54 -13.36 11.86
CA ASP A 159 -13.68 -14.20 10.67
C ASP A 159 -13.56 -13.39 9.37
N SER A 160 -13.06 -12.16 9.43
CA SER A 160 -12.83 -11.33 8.25
C SER A 160 -11.56 -11.72 7.50
N PHE A 161 -11.46 -11.30 6.24
CA PHE A 161 -10.17 -11.27 5.55
C PHE A 161 -9.19 -10.37 6.35
N PRO A 162 -7.94 -10.80 6.59
CA PRO A 162 -7.04 -10.09 7.49
C PRO A 162 -6.62 -8.72 6.96
N PRO A 163 -6.17 -7.80 7.83
CA PRO A 163 -5.74 -6.47 7.41
C PRO A 163 -4.65 -6.49 6.34
N ILE A 164 -4.66 -5.47 5.48
CA ILE A 164 -3.62 -5.19 4.50
C ILE A 164 -2.97 -3.85 4.85
N VAL A 165 -1.66 -3.88 5.06
CA VAL A 165 -0.84 -2.71 5.37
C VAL A 165 -0.01 -2.36 4.14
N PHE A 166 -0.11 -1.13 3.67
CA PHE A 166 0.80 -0.54 2.69
C PHE A 166 1.76 0.39 3.40
N ASN A 167 3.06 0.23 3.19
CA ASN A 167 4.07 1.19 3.61
C ASN A 167 4.73 1.81 2.36
N ILE A 168 4.60 3.12 2.18
CA ILE A 168 5.07 3.84 1.00
C ILE A 168 6.22 4.76 1.42
N THR A 169 7.44 4.46 0.98
CA THR A 169 8.68 5.08 1.49
C THR A 169 9.81 4.98 0.47
N ASP A 170 10.86 5.78 0.66
CA ASP A 170 12.15 5.58 -0.02
C ASP A 170 13.11 4.66 0.75
N GLY A 171 12.68 4.15 1.91
CA GLY A 171 13.38 3.16 2.71
C GLY A 171 14.40 3.73 3.70
N GLU A 172 14.58 5.05 3.75
CA GLU A 172 15.41 5.66 4.80
C GLU A 172 14.77 5.46 6.18
N CYS A 173 15.60 5.30 7.21
CA CYS A 173 15.14 5.13 8.58
C CYS A 173 16.15 5.75 9.54
N ASN A 174 15.67 6.47 10.56
CA ASN A 174 16.54 7.13 11.53
C ASN A 174 16.38 6.63 12.97
N ASP A 175 15.38 5.81 13.26
CA ASP A 175 15.01 5.39 14.63
C ASP A 175 15.27 3.92 14.95
N ALA A 176 15.80 3.14 13.99
CA ALA A 176 16.10 1.72 14.20
C ALA A 176 17.08 1.16 13.16
N THR A 177 17.67 0.01 13.50
CA THR A 177 18.44 -0.83 12.58
C THR A 177 17.54 -1.66 11.66
N SER A 178 18.11 -2.16 10.56
CA SER A 178 17.43 -3.08 9.63
C SER A 178 16.82 -4.30 10.33
N ASP A 179 17.52 -4.90 11.30
CA ASP A 179 17.03 -6.07 12.05
C ASP A 179 15.84 -5.74 12.96
N GLU A 180 15.84 -4.56 13.59
CA GLU A 180 14.73 -4.07 14.40
C GLU A 180 13.49 -3.78 13.55
N LEU A 181 13.65 -3.18 12.37
CA LEU A 181 12.57 -2.97 11.41
C LEU A 181 11.97 -4.30 10.94
N ILE A 182 12.81 -5.27 10.58
CA ILE A 182 12.36 -6.61 10.19
C ILE A 182 11.60 -7.28 11.34
N LYS A 183 12.05 -7.12 12.58
CA LYS A 183 11.35 -7.65 13.76
C LYS A 183 10.00 -6.98 14.00
N ALA A 184 9.92 -5.65 13.86
CA ALA A 184 8.66 -4.91 13.96
C ALA A 184 7.66 -5.33 12.87
N ALA A 185 8.13 -5.43 11.62
CA ALA A 185 7.33 -5.93 10.49
C ALA A 185 6.84 -7.37 10.70
N ARG A 186 7.66 -8.25 11.28
CA ARG A 186 7.25 -9.61 11.67
C ARG A 186 6.13 -9.61 12.71
N SER A 187 6.16 -8.70 13.68
CA SER A 187 5.10 -8.58 14.69
C SER A 187 3.75 -8.23 14.06
N ILE A 188 3.75 -7.33 13.07
CA ILE A 188 2.54 -7.02 12.28
C ILE A 188 2.05 -8.26 11.54
N THR A 189 2.93 -8.93 10.79
CA THR A 189 2.61 -10.06 9.90
C THR A 189 2.40 -11.40 10.63
N GLN A 190 2.53 -11.42 11.95
CA GLN A 190 2.12 -12.53 12.83
C GLN A 190 0.77 -12.27 13.52
N THR A 191 0.22 -11.07 13.39
CA THR A 191 -1.12 -10.71 13.87
C THR A 191 -2.12 -10.89 12.73
N GLY A 192 -3.35 -11.31 13.02
CA GLY A 192 -4.33 -11.59 11.99
C GLY A 192 -5.70 -11.99 12.51
N THR A 193 -6.54 -12.42 11.58
CA THR A 193 -7.88 -12.98 11.82
C THR A 193 -7.82 -14.51 11.75
N ASN A 194 -8.96 -15.17 11.93
CA ASN A 194 -9.09 -16.62 11.72
C ASN A 194 -8.87 -17.03 10.26
N ASP A 195 -8.94 -16.11 9.30
CA ASP A 195 -8.70 -16.41 7.88
C ASP A 195 -7.23 -16.26 7.49
N GLY A 196 -6.39 -15.59 8.28
CA GLY A 196 -4.96 -15.49 7.99
C GLY A 196 -4.29 -14.32 8.70
N ASN A 197 -2.99 -14.16 8.45
CA ASN A 197 -2.22 -13.07 9.02
C ASN A 197 -2.29 -11.80 8.16
N THR A 198 -2.07 -10.65 8.79
CA THR A 198 -1.94 -9.37 8.12
C THR A 198 -0.86 -9.41 7.03
N LEU A 199 -1.18 -8.81 5.88
CA LEU A 199 -0.28 -8.67 4.75
C LEU A 199 0.39 -7.29 4.82
N LEU A 200 1.72 -7.25 4.90
CA LEU A 200 2.52 -6.03 4.80
C LEU A 200 3.13 -5.93 3.40
N ILE A 201 2.72 -4.89 2.67
CA ILE A 201 3.18 -4.58 1.33
C ILE A 201 4.02 -3.29 1.37
N ASN A 202 5.31 -3.38 1.07
CA ASN A 202 6.18 -2.22 0.95
C ASN A 202 6.21 -1.71 -0.50
N ILE A 203 5.97 -0.41 -0.69
CA ILE A 203 6.10 0.29 -1.98
C ILE A 203 7.30 1.22 -1.87
N HIS A 204 8.39 0.85 -2.55
CA HIS A 204 9.66 1.54 -2.52
C HIS A 204 9.77 2.55 -3.68
N LEU A 205 9.96 3.83 -3.33
CA LEU A 205 10.15 4.93 -4.27
C LEU A 205 11.63 5.20 -4.54
N SER A 206 12.11 4.81 -5.72
CA SER A 206 13.51 5.01 -6.12
C SER A 206 13.76 6.39 -6.71
N SER A 207 14.91 6.97 -6.38
CA SER A 207 15.44 8.13 -7.10
C SER A 207 16.15 7.77 -8.41
N ASN A 208 16.38 6.48 -8.70
CA ASN A 208 17.12 6.06 -9.89
C ASN A 208 16.18 6.04 -11.12
N PRO A 209 16.41 6.90 -12.14
CA PRO A 209 15.58 6.96 -13.35
C PRO A 209 15.65 5.68 -14.20
N ASN A 210 16.70 4.89 -14.05
CA ASN A 210 16.94 3.70 -14.86
C ASN A 210 16.45 2.41 -14.19
N SER A 211 15.98 2.49 -12.95
CA SER A 211 15.46 1.33 -12.23
C SER A 211 14.15 0.86 -12.87
N GLN A 212 14.11 -0.41 -13.23
CA GLN A 212 12.90 -1.04 -13.75
C GLN A 212 11.88 -1.24 -12.62
N SER A 213 10.60 -1.15 -12.96
CA SER A 213 9.55 -1.54 -12.02
C SER A 213 9.67 -3.04 -11.72
N ASP A 214 9.46 -3.39 -10.46
CA ASP A 214 9.38 -4.80 -10.04
C ASP A 214 8.28 -4.93 -9.00
N ILE A 215 7.31 -5.80 -9.28
CA ILE A 215 6.16 -6.06 -8.41
C ILE A 215 6.12 -7.52 -8.04
N PHE A 216 5.84 -7.77 -6.77
CA PHE A 216 5.85 -9.10 -6.19
C PHE A 216 7.10 -9.92 -6.53
N PRO A 217 8.31 -9.41 -6.24
CA PRO A 217 9.54 -10.14 -6.51
C PRO A 217 9.57 -11.51 -5.86
N SER A 218 10.19 -12.46 -6.55
CA SER A 218 10.43 -13.82 -6.07
C SER A 218 11.72 -13.91 -5.25
N ASP A 219 11.74 -14.74 -4.21
CA ASP A 219 12.96 -15.10 -3.46
C ASP A 219 14.05 -15.73 -4.36
N ALA A 220 13.70 -16.33 -5.50
CA ALA A 220 14.65 -16.98 -6.39
C ALA A 220 15.55 -16.01 -7.17
N ASP A 221 15.00 -14.85 -7.55
CA ASP A 221 15.63 -13.92 -8.51
C ASP A 221 15.77 -12.49 -7.97
N TYR A 222 15.50 -12.28 -6.68
CA TYR A 222 15.53 -10.93 -6.12
C TYR A 222 16.96 -10.39 -5.99
N HIS A 223 17.19 -9.23 -6.60
CA HIS A 223 18.43 -8.47 -6.46
C HIS A 223 18.12 -7.06 -5.96
N ALA A 224 18.64 -6.72 -4.78
CA ALA A 224 18.52 -5.37 -4.25
C ALA A 224 19.70 -4.50 -4.72
N GLU A 225 19.39 -3.30 -5.21
CA GLU A 225 20.31 -2.23 -5.57
C GLU A 225 20.84 -1.48 -4.34
N SER A 226 20.18 -1.60 -3.18
CA SER A 226 20.57 -0.94 -1.93
C SER A 226 20.20 -1.75 -0.68
N GLU A 227 20.80 -1.40 0.46
CA GLU A 227 20.43 -1.98 1.76
C GLU A 227 18.98 -1.64 2.13
N TYR A 228 18.53 -0.40 1.87
CA TYR A 228 17.14 0.00 2.09
C TYR A 228 16.16 -0.89 1.33
N GLN A 229 16.45 -1.16 0.07
CA GLN A 229 15.63 -2.05 -0.75
C GLN A 229 15.61 -3.48 -0.18
N MET A 230 16.76 -4.02 0.23
CA MET A 230 16.83 -5.35 0.86
C MET A 230 16.08 -5.41 2.21
N THR A 231 16.14 -4.35 3.02
CA THR A 231 15.42 -4.28 4.30
C THR A 231 13.92 -4.26 4.08
N LEU A 232 13.42 -3.42 3.16
CA LEU A 232 12.00 -3.39 2.79
C LEU A 232 11.52 -4.74 2.25
N TYR A 233 12.33 -5.39 1.41
CA TYR A 233 12.03 -6.74 0.93
C TYR A 233 11.87 -7.77 2.05
N ARG A 234 12.77 -7.74 3.03
CA ARG A 234 12.73 -8.65 4.19
C ARG A 234 11.58 -8.33 5.14
N MET A 235 11.15 -7.07 5.22
CA MET A 235 9.97 -6.65 5.97
C MET A 235 8.66 -7.11 5.31
N SER A 236 8.61 -7.16 3.98
CA SER A 236 7.42 -7.53 3.22
C SER A 236 6.95 -8.96 3.49
N SER A 237 5.63 -9.16 3.54
CA SER A 237 5.01 -10.48 3.70
C SER A 237 5.36 -11.41 2.55
N LEU A 238 5.52 -12.70 2.83
CA LEU A 238 5.34 -13.72 1.81
C LEU A 238 3.88 -13.72 1.37
N MET A 239 3.63 -13.67 0.08
CA MET A 239 2.28 -13.65 -0.45
C MET A 239 1.62 -15.02 -0.29
N PRO A 240 0.32 -15.08 0.05
CA PRO A 240 -0.41 -16.33 0.16
C PRO A 240 -0.36 -17.13 -1.15
N ARG A 241 -0.21 -18.46 -1.05
CA ARG A 241 -0.24 -19.35 -2.24
C ARG A 241 -1.51 -19.23 -3.07
N THR A 242 -2.64 -18.89 -2.44
CA THR A 242 -3.92 -18.65 -3.12
C THR A 242 -3.89 -17.42 -4.03
N MET A 243 -2.95 -16.50 -3.80
CA MET A 243 -2.76 -15.28 -4.60
C MET A 243 -1.66 -15.44 -5.65
N GLU A 244 -0.83 -16.50 -5.60
CA GLU A 244 0.25 -16.74 -6.56
C GLU A 244 -0.23 -16.73 -8.02
N PRO A 245 -1.35 -17.37 -8.42
CA PRO A 245 -1.82 -17.32 -9.80
C PRO A 245 -2.13 -15.89 -10.29
N LEU A 246 -2.72 -15.05 -9.43
CA LEU A 246 -3.01 -13.65 -9.75
C LEU A 246 -1.72 -12.83 -9.88
N ILE A 247 -0.74 -13.10 -9.01
CA ILE A 247 0.60 -12.48 -9.07
C ILE A 247 1.30 -12.87 -10.37
N GLU A 248 1.24 -14.14 -10.76
CA GLU A 248 1.83 -14.63 -12.01
C GLU A 248 1.19 -13.99 -13.24
N GLU A 249 -0.11 -13.72 -13.22
CA GLU A 249 -0.79 -13.08 -14.34
C GLU A 249 -0.26 -11.67 -14.62
N ILE A 250 0.04 -10.91 -13.58
CA ILE A 250 0.44 -9.50 -13.67
C ILE A 250 1.96 -9.27 -13.63
N GLY A 251 2.71 -10.23 -13.08
CA GLY A 251 4.12 -10.08 -12.76
C GLY A 251 5.04 -10.63 -13.85
N THR A 252 6.31 -10.23 -13.76
CA THR A 252 7.39 -10.67 -14.66
C THR A 252 8.01 -12.01 -14.22
N HIS A 253 7.69 -12.49 -13.02
CA HIS A 253 8.31 -13.64 -12.36
C HIS A 253 7.47 -14.93 -12.40
N ARG A 254 6.79 -15.23 -13.51
CA ARG A 254 5.86 -16.38 -13.62
C ARG A 254 6.51 -17.72 -13.25
N GLY A 255 5.84 -18.53 -12.41
CA GLY A 255 6.29 -19.86 -12.03
C GLY A 255 7.47 -19.87 -11.06
N LYS A 256 7.78 -18.72 -10.45
CA LYS A 256 8.95 -18.53 -9.58
C LYS A 256 8.58 -18.26 -8.13
N GLY A 257 7.35 -18.55 -7.71
CA GLY A 257 6.97 -18.44 -6.30
C GLY A 257 7.98 -19.13 -5.36
N PRO A 258 8.08 -18.70 -4.09
CA PRO A 258 7.19 -17.75 -3.42
C PRO A 258 7.50 -16.29 -3.76
N TYR A 259 6.45 -15.46 -3.72
CA TYR A 259 6.53 -14.02 -3.96
C TYR A 259 6.44 -13.21 -2.67
N ARG A 260 6.99 -12.00 -2.67
CA ARG A 260 6.87 -11.05 -1.55
C ARG A 260 5.98 -9.88 -1.86
N GLY A 261 5.24 -9.37 -0.87
CA GLY A 261 4.48 -8.13 -0.94
C GLY A 261 5.41 -6.91 -1.05
N MET A 262 6.10 -6.75 -2.15
CA MET A 262 6.96 -5.61 -2.42
C MET A 262 6.69 -5.08 -3.81
N ALA A 263 6.77 -3.78 -3.93
CA ALA A 263 6.68 -3.07 -5.19
C ALA A 263 7.81 -2.04 -5.25
N TYR A 264 8.45 -1.93 -6.40
CA TYR A 264 9.54 -1.00 -6.66
C TYR A 264 9.22 -0.19 -7.92
N ASN A 265 9.35 1.14 -7.83
CA ASN A 265 9.17 2.07 -8.95
C ASN A 265 7.90 1.83 -9.80
N ILE A 266 6.77 1.58 -9.13
CA ILE A 266 5.54 1.13 -9.79
C ILE A 266 4.86 2.23 -10.61
N THR A 267 4.22 1.80 -11.69
CA THR A 267 3.26 2.58 -12.46
C THR A 267 1.86 2.53 -11.84
N PRO A 268 0.94 3.46 -12.19
CA PRO A 268 -0.46 3.38 -11.75
C PRO A 268 -1.16 2.06 -12.13
N SER A 269 -0.85 1.49 -13.29
CA SER A 269 -1.41 0.21 -13.74
C SER A 269 -0.93 -0.97 -12.89
N GLU A 270 0.34 -0.96 -12.48
CA GLU A 270 0.89 -1.97 -11.57
C GLU A 270 0.35 -1.80 -10.15
N LEU A 271 0.13 -0.55 -9.69
CA LEU A 271 -0.53 -0.29 -8.42
C LEU A 271 -1.96 -0.84 -8.39
N LEU A 272 -2.72 -0.69 -9.47
CA LEU A 272 -4.04 -1.32 -9.62
C LEU A 272 -3.95 -2.85 -9.50
N ALA A 273 -2.93 -3.43 -10.12
CA ALA A 273 -2.71 -4.87 -10.12
C ALA A 273 -2.39 -5.40 -8.70
N ILE A 274 -1.59 -4.65 -7.92
CA ILE A 274 -1.32 -4.94 -6.50
C ILE A 274 -2.62 -4.90 -5.68
N LEU A 275 -3.47 -3.90 -5.91
CA LEU A 275 -4.76 -3.78 -5.23
C LEU A 275 -5.74 -4.88 -5.64
N ASN A 276 -5.72 -5.31 -6.91
CA ASN A 276 -6.49 -6.46 -7.37
C ASN A 276 -6.14 -7.71 -6.58
N ILE A 277 -4.86 -8.04 -6.40
CA ILE A 277 -4.46 -9.23 -5.64
C ILE A 277 -4.94 -9.18 -4.18
N GLY A 278 -4.85 -8.02 -3.54
CA GLY A 278 -5.33 -7.83 -2.17
C GLY A 278 -6.86 -7.82 -2.03
N SER A 279 -7.61 -7.59 -3.11
CA SER A 279 -9.07 -7.39 -3.08
C SER A 279 -9.88 -8.33 -3.97
N GLU A 280 -9.27 -9.21 -4.75
CA GLU A 280 -9.92 -10.29 -5.51
C GLU A 280 -10.62 -11.31 -4.60
N SER A 281 -10.37 -11.24 -3.28
CA SER A 281 -11.26 -11.78 -2.26
C SER A 281 -12.68 -11.19 -2.32
N ILE A 282 -12.99 -10.17 -3.12
CA ILE A 282 -14.35 -9.73 -3.42
C ILE A 282 -14.91 -10.65 -4.51
N LYS A 283 -15.31 -11.87 -4.13
CA LYS A 283 -16.24 -12.62 -4.97
C LYS A 283 -17.49 -11.78 -5.16
N LEU A 284 -17.77 -11.45 -6.42
CA LEU A 284 -19.03 -10.88 -6.87
C LEU A 284 -20.13 -11.90 -6.57
N ALA A 285 -20.71 -11.83 -5.38
CA ALA A 285 -21.98 -12.44 -5.05
C ALA A 285 -23.12 -11.46 -5.37
#